data_AF-A0A1I6DBM1-F1
#
_entry.id   AF-A0A1I6DBM1-F1
#
_cell.length_a   1.000
_cell.length_b   1.000
_cell.length_c   1.000
_cell.angle_alpha   90.00
_cell.angle_beta   90.00
_cell.angle_gamma   90.00
#
_symmetry.space_group_name_H-M   'P 1'
#
loop_
_entity.id
_entity.type
_entity.pdbx_description
1 polymer ?
#
loop_
_entity_poly.entity_id
_entity_poly.type
_entity_poly.pdbx_seq_one_letter_code
_entity_poly.pdbx_strand_id
1 'polypeptide(L)'
;MSPLPIALVTGGSHGVGFDAARALLADGHVVVLHARTAEQSWDAAQRLVDGGADPTRVHPVDADFASLDSVTLLARQVAAEHPVLDLLVNAATIVGSDRCVITEDGNDLALQVNYLAPVLLTRGLEGPMGRASAPRVINLSSEPHRGGSPSSKDFTRSELALTMLTNALAKASTAVNVDPGGADPKLLHLDETRAKAVLPSPRVSDQPVVWPRLTLTDSGLQPEDGV
;
A
#
# COMPACT_ATOMS: atom_id res chain seq x y z
N MET A 1 13.27 17.41 -19.96
CA MET A 1 12.86 16.03 -19.69
C MET A 1 11.81 16.08 -18.59
N SER A 2 10.68 15.39 -18.75
CA SER A 2 9.73 15.24 -17.64
C SER A 2 10.40 14.45 -16.51
N PRO A 3 10.14 14.75 -15.24
CA PRO A 3 10.66 13.96 -14.12
C PRO A 3 10.19 12.51 -14.23
N LEU A 4 11.03 11.57 -13.77
CA LEU A 4 10.67 10.14 -13.74
C LEU A 4 9.51 9.92 -12.77
N PRO A 5 8.56 9.01 -13.09
CA PRO A 5 7.46 8.72 -12.18
C PRO A 5 7.98 8.06 -10.90
N ILE A 6 7.38 8.41 -9.76
CA ILE A 6 7.82 7.97 -8.43
C ILE A 6 6.78 7.03 -7.84
N ALA A 7 7.24 5.85 -7.41
CA ALA A 7 6.41 4.83 -6.78
C ALA A 7 6.91 4.50 -5.36
N LEU A 8 6.02 4.51 -4.37
CA LEU A 8 6.28 3.95 -3.04
C LEU A 8 5.76 2.51 -3.00
N VAL A 9 6.62 1.55 -2.68
CA VAL A 9 6.26 0.14 -2.53
C VAL A 9 6.50 -0.29 -1.08
N THR A 10 5.42 -0.62 -0.37
CA THR A 10 5.50 -1.14 1.00
C THR A 10 5.70 -2.65 1.03
N GLY A 11 6.41 -3.19 2.02
CA GLY A 11 6.68 -4.63 2.06
C GLY A 11 7.61 -5.09 0.92
N GLY A 12 8.49 -4.20 0.48
CA GLY A 12 9.37 -4.39 -0.67
C GLY A 12 10.60 -5.26 -0.41
N SER A 13 10.80 -5.80 0.80
CA SER A 13 11.98 -6.61 1.12
C SER A 13 11.96 -8.03 0.54
N HIS A 14 10.77 -8.57 0.26
CA HIS A 14 10.58 -9.92 -0.24
C HIS A 14 9.22 -10.11 -0.93
N GLY A 15 9.05 -11.26 -1.59
CA GLY A 15 7.79 -11.65 -2.21
C GLY A 15 7.30 -10.67 -3.28
N VAL A 16 5.98 -10.51 -3.37
CA VAL A 16 5.34 -9.73 -4.44
C VAL A 16 5.72 -8.25 -4.38
N GLY A 17 5.92 -7.68 -3.19
CA GLY A 17 6.40 -6.30 -3.05
C GLY A 17 7.78 -6.09 -3.68
N PHE A 18 8.72 -7.01 -3.46
CA PHE A 18 10.06 -6.96 -4.07
C PHE A 18 9.98 -7.12 -5.61
N ASP A 19 9.17 -8.07 -6.10
CA ASP A 19 9.00 -8.27 -7.54
C ASP A 19 8.33 -7.07 -8.22
N ALA A 20 7.36 -6.42 -7.55
CA ALA A 20 6.74 -5.19 -8.01
C ALA A 20 7.74 -4.04 -8.10
N ALA A 21 8.56 -3.84 -7.06
CA ALA A 21 9.63 -2.84 -7.06
C ALA A 21 10.61 -3.05 -8.22
N ARG A 22 11.04 -4.30 -8.45
CA ARG A 22 11.92 -4.66 -9.58
C ARG A 22 11.29 -4.31 -10.93
N ALA A 23 10.01 -4.63 -11.12
CA ALA A 23 9.28 -4.33 -12.36
C ALA A 23 9.16 -2.82 -12.60
N LEU A 24 8.83 -2.04 -11.56
CA LEU A 24 8.71 -0.58 -11.65
C LEU A 24 10.04 0.09 -12.01
N LEU A 25 11.16 -0.37 -11.42
CA LEU A 25 12.51 0.09 -11.75
C LEU A 25 12.87 -0.19 -13.21
N ALA A 26 12.51 -1.38 -13.72
CA ALA A 26 12.71 -1.75 -15.13
C ALA A 26 11.87 -0.88 -16.08
N ASP A 27 10.69 -0.45 -15.65
CA ASP A 27 9.79 0.46 -16.38
C ASP A 27 10.17 1.95 -16.27
N GLY A 28 11.28 2.25 -15.58
CA GLY A 28 11.82 3.60 -15.53
C GLY A 28 11.37 4.44 -14.32
N HIS A 29 10.68 3.86 -13.34
CA HIS A 29 10.29 4.56 -12.13
C HIS A 29 11.49 4.81 -11.21
N VAL A 30 11.38 5.84 -10.38
CA VAL A 30 12.07 5.92 -9.08
C VAL A 30 11.23 5.15 -8.07
N VAL A 31 11.84 4.25 -7.33
CA VAL A 31 11.15 3.42 -6.33
C VAL A 31 11.62 3.78 -4.93
N VAL A 32 10.69 4.26 -4.13
CA VAL A 32 10.82 4.34 -2.67
C VAL A 32 10.46 2.97 -2.11
N LEU A 33 11.45 2.26 -1.58
CA LEU A 33 11.35 0.86 -1.19
C LEU A 33 11.22 0.75 0.33
N HIS A 34 10.01 0.49 0.81
CA HIS A 34 9.75 0.33 2.24
C HIS A 34 9.90 -1.13 2.69
N ALA A 35 10.63 -1.34 3.80
CA ALA A 35 10.62 -2.56 4.58
C ALA A 35 10.44 -2.26 6.08
N ARG A 36 10.25 -3.31 6.90
CA ARG A 36 9.98 -3.10 8.34
C ARG A 36 11.16 -2.47 9.09
N THR A 37 12.39 -2.82 8.70
CA THR A 37 13.60 -2.34 9.37
C THR A 37 14.59 -1.79 8.34
N ALA A 38 15.44 -0.86 8.78
CA ALA A 38 16.53 -0.33 7.97
C ALA A 38 17.39 -1.44 7.34
N GLU A 39 17.78 -2.46 8.10
CA GLU A 39 18.57 -3.59 7.58
C GLU A 39 17.85 -4.28 6.40
N GLN A 40 16.54 -4.52 6.53
CA GLN A 40 15.75 -5.17 5.48
C GLN A 40 15.57 -4.30 4.24
N SER A 41 15.38 -2.98 4.41
CA SER A 41 15.21 -2.07 3.27
C SER A 41 16.52 -1.89 2.51
N TRP A 42 17.65 -1.76 3.22
CA TRP A 42 18.98 -1.67 2.61
C TRP A 42 19.41 -2.97 1.92
N ASP A 43 19.20 -4.15 2.53
CA ASP A 43 19.47 -5.44 1.87
C ASP A 43 18.66 -5.60 0.58
N ALA A 44 17.37 -5.29 0.63
CA ALA A 44 16.50 -5.37 -0.53
C ALA A 44 16.90 -4.39 -1.63
N ALA A 45 17.26 -3.15 -1.27
CA ALA A 45 17.77 -2.17 -2.21
C ALA A 45 19.06 -2.67 -2.89
N GLN A 46 20.00 -3.24 -2.12
CA GLN A 46 21.23 -3.80 -2.66
C GLN A 46 20.94 -4.95 -3.64
N ARG A 47 20.03 -5.85 -3.29
CA ARG A 47 19.60 -6.96 -4.17
C ARG A 47 18.98 -6.48 -5.48
N LEU A 48 18.26 -5.35 -5.48
CA LEU A 48 17.73 -4.74 -6.71
C LEU A 48 18.86 -4.13 -7.56
N VAL A 49 19.82 -3.46 -6.94
CA VAL A 49 20.99 -2.88 -7.61
C VAL A 49 21.88 -3.98 -8.22
N ASP A 50 22.17 -5.04 -7.47
CA ASP A 50 22.90 -6.22 -7.95
C ASP A 50 22.16 -6.91 -9.12
N GLY A 51 20.82 -6.79 -9.13
CA GLY A 51 19.95 -7.21 -10.22
C GLY A 51 19.91 -6.29 -11.44
N GLY A 52 20.69 -5.20 -11.45
CA GLY A 52 20.82 -4.27 -12.58
C GLY A 52 19.96 -3.00 -12.48
N ALA A 53 19.32 -2.74 -11.33
CA ALA A 53 18.67 -1.45 -11.11
C ALA A 53 19.71 -0.32 -11.01
N ASP A 54 19.32 0.89 -11.43
CA ASP A 54 20.15 2.07 -11.21
C ASP A 54 20.07 2.45 -9.73
N PRO A 55 21.20 2.51 -9.00
CA PRO A 55 21.20 2.83 -7.57
C PRO A 55 20.63 4.21 -7.27
N THR A 56 20.65 5.15 -8.21
CA THR A 56 20.08 6.49 -8.04
C THR A 56 18.55 6.51 -8.07
N ARG A 57 17.91 5.39 -8.43
CA ARG A 57 16.45 5.24 -8.51
C ARG A 57 15.86 4.35 -7.41
N VAL A 58 16.69 3.83 -6.49
CA VAL A 58 16.24 2.95 -5.39
C VAL A 58 16.43 3.69 -4.08
N HIS A 59 15.33 4.10 -3.45
CA HIS A 59 15.33 4.91 -2.23
C HIS A 59 14.80 4.05 -1.06
N PRO A 60 15.66 3.39 -0.28
CA PRO A 60 15.22 2.57 0.84
C PRO A 60 14.69 3.43 1.99
N VAL A 61 13.56 3.03 2.55
CA VAL A 61 12.94 3.62 3.75
C VAL A 61 12.45 2.50 4.67
N ASP A 62 12.24 2.79 5.95
CA ASP A 62 11.77 1.80 6.91
C ASP A 62 10.71 2.34 7.86
N ALA A 63 9.76 1.46 8.23
CA ALA A 63 8.76 1.70 9.24
C ALA A 63 8.15 0.40 9.75
N ASP A 64 7.88 0.31 11.06
CA ASP A 64 7.15 -0.82 11.61
C ASP A 64 5.65 -0.51 11.62
N PHE A 65 4.89 -1.20 10.77
CA PHE A 65 3.43 -1.01 10.68
C PHE A 65 2.68 -1.53 11.91
N ALA A 66 3.37 -2.22 12.83
CA ALA A 66 2.86 -2.49 14.18
C ALA A 66 2.81 -1.25 15.08
N SER A 67 3.28 -0.09 14.60
CA SER A 67 3.24 1.22 15.27
C SER A 67 2.69 2.29 14.32
N LEU A 68 1.51 2.85 14.62
CA LEU A 68 0.90 3.88 13.76
C LEU A 68 1.69 5.19 13.73
N ASP A 69 2.44 5.50 14.80
CA ASP A 69 3.37 6.61 14.83
C ASP A 69 4.50 6.42 13.80
N SER A 70 5.02 5.20 13.67
CA SER A 70 6.04 4.86 12.65
C SER A 70 5.51 5.09 11.23
N VAL A 71 4.25 4.71 10.96
CA VAL A 71 3.59 4.96 9.66
C VAL A 71 3.42 6.45 9.38
N THR A 72 3.07 7.23 10.41
CA THR A 72 2.93 8.69 10.30
C THR A 72 4.27 9.36 9.98
N LEU A 73 5.35 8.92 10.64
CA LEU A 73 6.70 9.40 10.38
C LEU A 73 7.16 9.05 8.96
N LEU A 74 6.89 7.83 8.50
CA LEU A 74 7.16 7.42 7.11
C LEU A 74 6.44 8.32 6.11
N ALA A 75 5.14 8.57 6.31
CA ALA A 75 4.38 9.43 5.41
C ALA A 75 4.96 10.85 5.34
N ARG A 76 5.37 11.41 6.48
CA ARG A 76 6.01 12.73 6.55
C ARG A 76 7.37 12.75 5.85
N GLN A 77 8.19 11.73 6.06
CA GLN A 77 9.49 11.58 5.40
C GLN A 77 9.31 11.53 3.88
N VAL A 78 8.46 10.62 3.40
CA VAL A 78 8.20 10.46 1.97
C VAL A 78 7.61 11.74 1.37
N ALA A 79 6.67 12.40 2.04
CA ALA A 79 6.10 13.66 1.54
C ALA A 79 7.10 14.81 1.46
N ALA A 80 8.13 14.82 2.33
CA ALA A 80 9.19 15.82 2.33
C ALA A 80 10.24 15.56 1.24
N GLU A 81 10.65 14.30 1.07
CA GLU A 81 11.66 13.90 0.09
C GLU A 81 11.09 13.78 -1.34
N HIS A 82 9.82 13.42 -1.45
CA HIS A 82 9.09 13.18 -2.69
C HIS A 82 7.82 14.03 -2.73
N PRO A 83 7.91 15.32 -3.14
CA PRO A 83 6.77 16.23 -3.14
C PRO A 83 5.68 15.85 -4.17
N VAL A 84 5.97 14.94 -5.09
CA VAL A 84 5.03 14.31 -6.04
C VAL A 84 5.19 12.80 -5.91
N LEU A 85 4.07 12.08 -5.85
CA LEU A 85 4.03 10.61 -5.79
C LEU A 85 3.01 10.09 -6.80
N ASP A 86 3.46 9.39 -7.84
CA ASP A 86 2.60 8.90 -8.92
C ASP A 86 1.90 7.59 -8.56
N LEU A 87 2.55 6.75 -7.74
CA LEU A 87 2.05 5.42 -7.40
C LEU A 87 2.33 5.06 -5.94
N LEU A 88 1.30 4.60 -5.23
CA LEU A 88 1.43 3.94 -3.93
C LEU A 88 1.04 2.46 -4.07
N VAL A 89 1.95 1.55 -3.75
CA VAL A 89 1.69 0.10 -3.70
C VAL A 89 1.69 -0.35 -2.24
N ASN A 90 0.50 -0.59 -1.69
CA ASN A 90 0.30 -1.19 -0.37
C ASN A 90 0.45 -2.71 -0.49
N ALA A 91 1.66 -3.21 -0.25
CA ALA A 91 2.03 -4.62 -0.33
C ALA A 91 2.60 -5.19 0.98
N ALA A 92 2.80 -4.36 2.01
CA ALA A 92 3.10 -4.83 3.35
C ALA A 92 1.89 -5.60 3.93
N THR A 93 2.12 -6.87 4.26
CA THR A 93 1.12 -7.73 4.89
C THR A 93 1.81 -8.70 5.84
N ILE A 94 1.12 -9.08 6.90
CA ILE A 94 1.49 -10.19 7.76
C ILE A 94 0.38 -11.24 7.76
N VAL A 95 0.77 -12.50 7.89
CA VAL A 95 -0.19 -13.57 8.18
C VAL A 95 -0.50 -13.52 9.67
N GLY A 96 -1.78 -13.37 10.02
CA GLY A 96 -2.23 -13.42 11.42
C GLY A 96 -1.84 -14.74 12.07
N SER A 97 -1.47 -14.70 13.36
CA SER A 97 -1.19 -15.91 14.13
C SER A 97 -2.47 -16.44 14.78
N ASP A 98 -2.52 -17.71 15.16
CA ASP A 98 -3.65 -18.28 15.94
C ASP A 98 -3.83 -17.61 17.32
N ARG A 99 -2.84 -16.80 17.73
CA ARG A 99 -2.90 -15.96 18.92
C ARG A 99 -3.25 -14.53 18.52
N CYS A 100 -4.24 -13.97 19.20
CA CYS A 100 -4.52 -12.54 19.12
C CYS A 100 -3.32 -11.79 19.72
N VAL A 101 -2.64 -10.99 18.89
CA VAL A 101 -1.54 -10.12 19.30
C VAL A 101 -2.05 -8.70 19.19
N ILE A 102 -1.98 -7.97 20.30
CA ILE A 102 -2.39 -6.57 20.36
C ILE A 102 -1.15 -5.69 20.23
N THR A 103 -1.21 -4.69 19.34
CA THR A 103 -0.18 -3.67 19.16
C THR A 103 -0.13 -2.72 20.34
N GLU A 104 0.94 -1.93 20.42
CA GLU A 104 1.04 -0.83 21.38
C GLU A 104 -0.07 0.22 21.20
N ASP A 105 -0.60 0.36 19.99
CA ASP A 105 -1.75 1.22 19.67
C ASP A 105 -3.10 0.61 20.07
N GLY A 106 -3.12 -0.59 20.66
CA GLY A 106 -4.33 -1.25 21.15
C GLY A 106 -5.15 -1.97 20.08
N ASN A 107 -4.62 -2.18 18.87
CA ASN A 107 -5.30 -2.87 17.77
C ASN A 107 -4.84 -4.32 17.63
N ASP A 108 -5.65 -5.16 17.00
CA ASP A 108 -5.15 -6.45 16.52
C ASP A 108 -4.02 -6.22 15.49
N LEU A 109 -2.92 -6.96 15.63
CA LEU A 109 -1.71 -6.80 14.84
C LEU A 109 -1.98 -6.96 13.33
N ALA A 110 -2.76 -7.97 12.92
CA ALA A 110 -3.06 -8.20 11.51
C ALA A 110 -4.00 -7.13 10.94
N LEU A 111 -4.98 -6.67 11.74
CA LEU A 111 -5.82 -5.54 11.36
C LEU A 111 -5.00 -4.25 11.21
N GLN A 112 -4.06 -4.00 12.11
CA GLN A 112 -3.27 -2.79 12.05
C GLN A 112 -2.33 -2.79 10.84
N VAL A 113 -1.54 -3.84 10.69
CA VAL A 113 -0.52 -3.92 9.63
C VAL A 113 -1.16 -3.98 8.24
N ASN A 114 -2.18 -4.81 8.05
CA ASN A 114 -2.73 -5.05 6.71
C ASN A 114 -3.81 -4.04 6.32
N TYR A 115 -4.37 -3.27 7.26
CA TYR A 115 -5.46 -2.33 6.98
C TYR A 115 -5.22 -0.92 7.54
N LEU A 116 -5.08 -0.74 8.86
CA LEU A 116 -4.98 0.61 9.44
C LEU A 116 -3.74 1.36 8.95
N ALA A 117 -2.59 0.69 8.84
CA ALA A 117 -1.36 1.28 8.35
C ALA A 117 -1.48 1.71 6.85
N PRO A 118 -1.96 0.87 5.92
CA PRO A 118 -2.27 1.30 4.55
C PRO A 118 -3.23 2.49 4.47
N VAL A 119 -4.29 2.53 5.29
CA VAL A 119 -5.21 3.68 5.36
C VAL A 119 -4.46 4.94 5.76
N LEU A 120 -3.74 4.88 6.88
CA LEU A 120 -3.03 6.02 7.46
C LEU A 120 -1.95 6.54 6.50
N LEU A 121 -1.18 5.64 5.89
CA LEU A 121 -0.14 5.99 4.92
C LEU A 121 -0.76 6.66 3.69
N THR A 122 -1.84 6.11 3.15
CA THR A 122 -2.52 6.69 1.97
C THR A 122 -3.02 8.10 2.27
N ARG A 123 -3.62 8.33 3.45
CA ARG A 123 -4.06 9.66 3.89
C ARG A 123 -2.89 10.64 4.05
N GLY A 124 -1.81 10.19 4.69
CA GLY A 124 -0.61 11.01 4.87
C GLY A 124 0.07 11.43 3.56
N LEU A 125 -0.18 10.70 2.47
CA LEU A 125 0.39 10.93 1.15
C LEU A 125 -0.58 11.60 0.15
N GLU A 126 -1.78 12.00 0.57
CA GLU A 126 -2.75 12.70 -0.31
C GLU A 126 -2.17 13.97 -0.93
N GLY A 127 -1.34 14.72 -0.18
CA GLY A 127 -0.68 15.93 -0.66
C GLY A 127 0.24 15.67 -1.87
N PRO A 128 1.29 14.82 -1.73
CA PRO A 128 2.14 14.41 -2.84
C PRO A 128 1.38 13.77 -4.01
N MET A 129 0.41 12.89 -3.72
CA MET A 129 -0.36 12.22 -4.77
C MET A 129 -1.26 13.18 -5.53
N GLY A 130 -1.89 14.15 -4.86
CA GLY A 130 -2.72 15.17 -5.51
C GLY A 130 -1.96 16.11 -6.44
N ARG A 131 -0.62 16.15 -6.35
CA ARG A 131 0.25 16.90 -7.28
C ARG A 131 0.69 16.08 -8.49
N ALA A 132 0.50 14.76 -8.48
CA ALA A 132 0.80 13.91 -9.61
C ALA A 132 -0.26 14.09 -10.72
N SER A 133 0.14 13.87 -11.97
CA SER A 133 -0.77 14.04 -13.11
C SER A 133 -1.84 12.95 -13.20
N ALA A 134 -1.52 11.75 -12.71
CA ALA A 134 -2.41 10.59 -12.72
C ALA A 134 -2.11 9.66 -11.53
N PRO A 135 -2.32 10.11 -10.27
CA PRO A 135 -1.98 9.33 -9.09
C PRO A 135 -2.77 8.02 -9.01
N ARG A 136 -2.12 6.97 -8.53
CA ARG A 136 -2.74 5.64 -8.35
C ARG A 136 -2.37 5.02 -7.00
N VAL A 137 -3.33 4.31 -6.42
CA VAL A 137 -3.10 3.44 -5.25
C VAL A 137 -3.36 2.00 -5.69
N ILE A 138 -2.44 1.09 -5.39
CA ILE A 138 -2.61 -0.34 -5.61
C ILE A 138 -2.52 -1.03 -4.26
N ASN A 139 -3.57 -1.75 -3.89
CA ASN A 139 -3.59 -2.57 -2.70
C ASN A 139 -3.39 -4.03 -3.14
N LEU A 140 -2.32 -4.67 -2.67
CA LEU A 140 -2.15 -6.10 -2.82
C LEU A 140 -2.86 -6.78 -1.66
N SER A 141 -3.93 -7.51 -1.96
CA SER A 141 -4.67 -8.28 -0.96
C SER A 141 -4.88 -9.69 -1.48
N SER A 142 -4.73 -10.71 -0.66
CA SER A 142 -5.10 -12.09 -1.01
C SER A 142 -6.63 -12.31 -0.96
N GLU A 143 -7.18 -13.23 -1.77
CA GLU A 143 -8.57 -13.72 -1.63
C GLU A 143 -8.66 -15.01 -0.77
N PRO A 144 -8.70 -14.96 0.59
CA PRO A 144 -9.09 -16.12 1.38
C PRO A 144 -10.61 -16.38 1.35
N HIS A 145 -11.42 -15.46 0.81
CA HIS A 145 -12.88 -15.51 0.89
C HIS A 145 -13.57 -16.53 -0.04
N ARG A 146 -12.85 -17.10 -1.02
CA ARG A 146 -13.42 -18.15 -1.90
C ARG A 146 -13.44 -19.56 -1.30
N GLY A 147 -12.69 -19.81 -0.23
CA GLY A 147 -12.52 -21.15 0.36
C GLY A 147 -12.83 -21.27 1.85
N GLY A 148 -13.49 -20.25 2.44
CA GLY A 148 -13.69 -20.05 3.88
C GLY A 148 -13.49 -21.27 4.79
N SER A 149 -12.33 -21.34 5.45
CA SER A 149 -12.16 -22.11 6.69
C SER A 149 -12.28 -21.14 7.88
N PRO A 150 -13.12 -21.42 8.90
CA PRO A 150 -13.31 -20.57 10.08
C PRO A 150 -12.07 -20.40 10.99
N SER A 151 -10.91 -20.94 10.60
CA SER A 151 -9.72 -21.08 11.45
C SER A 151 -8.72 -19.91 11.35
N SER A 152 -8.82 -19.00 10.37
CA SER A 152 -7.96 -17.80 10.28
C SER A 152 -8.81 -16.54 10.28
N LYS A 153 -9.29 -16.13 11.47
CA LYS A 153 -10.34 -15.11 11.61
C LYS A 153 -9.84 -13.71 11.28
N ASP A 154 -8.63 -13.34 11.71
CA ASP A 154 -8.23 -11.92 11.72
C ASP A 154 -7.47 -11.49 10.47
N PHE A 155 -6.67 -12.38 9.87
CA PHE A 155 -6.07 -12.17 8.54
C PHE A 155 -7.13 -12.03 7.44
N THR A 156 -8.10 -12.95 7.38
CA THR A 156 -9.20 -12.89 6.41
C THR A 156 -10.01 -11.58 6.54
N ARG A 157 -10.21 -11.10 7.78
CA ARG A 157 -10.91 -9.85 8.07
C ARG A 157 -10.11 -8.63 7.64
N SER A 158 -8.80 -8.60 7.88
CA SER A 158 -7.95 -7.47 7.50
C SER A 158 -7.83 -7.34 5.97
N GLU A 159 -7.70 -8.46 5.26
CA GLU A 159 -7.68 -8.50 3.78
C GLU A 159 -9.04 -8.07 3.18
N LEU A 160 -10.16 -8.47 3.81
CA LEU A 160 -11.49 -7.97 3.44
C LEU A 160 -11.62 -6.47 3.71
N ALA A 161 -11.13 -5.99 4.85
CA ALA A 161 -11.14 -4.56 5.18
C ALA A 161 -10.32 -3.76 4.16
N LEU A 162 -9.14 -4.25 3.76
CA LEU A 162 -8.30 -3.64 2.73
C LEU A 162 -9.02 -3.62 1.37
N THR A 163 -9.72 -4.71 1.02
CA THR A 163 -10.58 -4.76 -0.19
C THR A 163 -11.69 -3.71 -0.13
N MET A 164 -12.32 -3.52 1.03
CA MET A 164 -13.35 -2.50 1.23
C MET A 164 -12.77 -1.07 1.17
N LEU A 165 -11.56 -0.84 1.69
CA LEU A 165 -10.84 0.42 1.51
C LEU A 165 -10.60 0.71 0.04
N THR A 166 -10.12 -0.28 -0.73
CA THR A 166 -9.92 -0.11 -2.17
C THR A 166 -11.20 0.32 -2.86
N ASN A 167 -12.34 -0.30 -2.54
CA ASN A 167 -13.64 0.08 -3.08
C ASN A 167 -14.10 1.49 -2.66
N ALA A 168 -13.66 1.98 -1.50
CA ALA A 168 -13.93 3.34 -1.05
C ALA A 168 -13.01 4.36 -1.74
N LEU A 169 -11.71 4.07 -1.88
CA LEU A 169 -10.73 4.89 -2.58
C LEU A 169 -11.01 4.97 -4.08
N ALA A 170 -11.46 3.88 -4.71
CA ALA A 170 -11.81 3.81 -6.13
C ALA A 170 -12.97 4.76 -6.54
N LYS A 171 -13.64 5.38 -5.56
CA LYS A 171 -14.66 6.42 -5.76
C LYS A 171 -14.08 7.85 -5.81
N ALA A 172 -12.81 8.00 -5.45
CA ALA A 172 -12.11 9.28 -5.31
C ALA A 172 -10.73 9.30 -6.01
N SER A 173 -10.16 8.15 -6.37
CA SER A 173 -8.89 7.98 -7.09
C SER A 173 -8.87 6.66 -7.88
N THR A 174 -7.78 6.39 -8.63
CA THR A 174 -7.59 5.07 -9.26
C THR A 174 -7.02 4.12 -8.21
N ALA A 175 -7.89 3.38 -7.51
CA ALA A 175 -7.50 2.36 -6.55
C ALA A 175 -7.83 0.95 -7.08
N VAL A 176 -6.84 0.06 -7.13
CA VAL A 176 -7.03 -1.31 -7.64
C VAL A 176 -6.61 -2.32 -6.58
N ASN A 177 -7.43 -3.35 -6.42
CA ASN A 177 -7.13 -4.48 -5.55
C ASN A 177 -6.60 -5.62 -6.42
N VAL A 178 -5.44 -6.17 -6.06
CA VAL A 178 -4.82 -7.26 -6.83
C VAL A 178 -4.62 -8.46 -5.91
N ASP A 179 -5.25 -9.58 -6.25
CA ASP A 179 -4.94 -10.87 -5.64
C ASP A 179 -3.63 -11.42 -6.21
N PRO A 180 -2.60 -11.62 -5.38
CA PRO A 180 -1.33 -12.18 -5.82
C PRO A 180 -1.40 -13.65 -6.25
N GLY A 181 -2.56 -14.33 -6.16
CA GLY A 181 -2.82 -15.74 -6.54
C GLY A 181 -2.45 -16.15 -7.98
N GLY A 182 -1.18 -15.97 -8.35
CA GLY A 182 -0.63 -16.03 -9.71
C GLY A 182 -0.41 -14.66 -10.39
N ALA A 183 -0.24 -13.55 -9.65
CA ALA A 183 -0.16 -12.23 -10.26
C ALA A 183 1.07 -12.03 -11.17
N ASP A 184 0.82 -11.75 -12.45
CA ASP A 184 1.81 -11.25 -13.42
C ASP A 184 2.13 -9.77 -13.05
N PRO A 185 3.41 -9.41 -12.81
CA PRO A 185 3.85 -8.04 -12.54
C PRO A 185 3.38 -7.00 -13.58
N LYS A 186 2.95 -7.45 -14.78
CA LYS A 186 2.32 -6.59 -15.79
C LYS A 186 1.01 -5.92 -15.34
N LEU A 187 0.40 -6.38 -14.25
CA LEU A 187 -0.80 -5.77 -13.66
C LEU A 187 -0.56 -4.34 -13.13
N LEU A 188 0.71 -3.96 -12.89
CA LEU A 188 1.10 -2.60 -12.51
C LEU A 188 0.90 -1.58 -13.64
N HIS A 189 0.71 -2.03 -14.90
CA HIS A 189 0.52 -1.17 -16.08
C HIS A 189 -0.94 -1.09 -16.56
N LEU A 190 -1.92 -1.49 -15.75
CA LEU A 190 -3.32 -1.52 -16.18
C LEU A 190 -3.98 -0.14 -16.11
N ASP A 191 -4.43 0.36 -17.25
CA ASP A 191 -5.54 1.32 -17.30
C ASP A 191 -6.88 0.63 -16.93
N GLU A 192 -7.93 1.40 -16.68
CA GLU A 192 -9.25 0.86 -16.29
C GLU A 192 -9.81 -0.18 -17.28
N THR A 193 -9.49 -0.04 -18.57
CA THR A 193 -9.97 -0.94 -19.62
C THR A 193 -9.29 -2.29 -19.52
N ARG A 194 -7.99 -2.30 -19.21
CA ARG A 194 -7.19 -3.51 -19.03
C ARG A 194 -7.41 -4.17 -17.68
N ALA A 195 -7.68 -3.40 -16.61
CA ALA A 195 -8.06 -3.94 -15.30
C ALA A 195 -9.37 -4.76 -15.36
N LYS A 196 -10.34 -4.34 -16.20
CA LYS A 196 -11.58 -5.06 -16.52
C LYS A 196 -11.39 -6.38 -17.26
N ALA A 197 -10.26 -6.58 -17.93
CA ALA A 197 -9.99 -7.79 -18.70
C ALA A 197 -9.36 -8.91 -17.86
N VAL A 198 -8.69 -8.58 -16.75
CA VAL A 198 -7.93 -9.55 -15.93
C VAL A 198 -8.63 -9.90 -14.61
N LEU A 199 -9.45 -8.99 -14.07
CA LEU A 199 -10.31 -9.26 -12.92
C LEU A 199 -11.74 -9.54 -13.44
N PRO A 200 -12.39 -10.66 -13.12
CA PRO A 200 -13.74 -10.96 -13.60
C PRO A 200 -14.83 -10.01 -13.05
N SER A 201 -14.48 -9.06 -12.17
CA SER A 201 -15.40 -8.04 -11.66
C SER A 201 -14.70 -6.87 -10.93
N PRO A 202 -13.98 -5.95 -11.59
CA PRO A 202 -13.51 -4.74 -10.92
C PRO A 202 -14.68 -3.78 -10.72
N ARG A 203 -14.82 -3.27 -9.50
CA ARG A 203 -15.70 -2.13 -9.22
C ARG A 203 -14.90 -0.85 -9.34
N VAL A 204 -14.94 -0.24 -10.53
CA VAL A 204 -14.57 1.17 -10.75
C VAL A 204 -15.85 1.99 -10.59
N SER A 205 -15.84 3.08 -9.81
CA SER A 205 -17.06 3.81 -9.46
C SER A 205 -16.92 5.31 -9.71
N ASP A 206 -17.76 5.85 -10.61
CA ASP A 206 -17.75 7.26 -11.06
C ASP A 206 -18.66 8.20 -10.24
N GLN A 207 -18.95 7.86 -8.98
CA GLN A 207 -19.85 8.64 -8.11
C GLN A 207 -19.18 8.96 -6.77
N PRO A 208 -19.11 10.23 -6.35
CA PRO A 208 -18.54 10.60 -5.06
C PRO A 208 -19.46 10.10 -3.94
N VAL A 209 -18.89 9.31 -3.02
CA VAL A 209 -19.54 9.02 -1.74
C VAL A 209 -18.82 9.82 -0.67
N VAL A 210 -19.59 10.64 0.03
CA VAL A 210 -19.17 11.36 1.23
C VAL A 210 -19.12 10.34 2.38
N TRP A 211 -17.93 10.12 2.93
CA TRP A 211 -17.72 9.29 4.12
C TRP A 211 -17.64 10.18 5.37
N PRO A 212 -17.93 9.64 6.58
CA PRO A 212 -17.61 10.35 7.82
C PRO A 212 -16.12 10.67 7.78
N ARG A 213 -15.81 11.96 7.85
CA ARG A 213 -14.43 12.41 7.88
C ARG A 213 -13.81 11.86 9.17
N LEU A 214 -12.63 11.24 9.09
CA LEU A 214 -11.88 10.78 10.26
C LEU A 214 -10.64 11.65 10.33
N THR A 215 -10.39 12.29 11.47
CA THR A 215 -9.19 13.09 11.70
C THR A 215 -8.19 12.28 12.52
N LEU A 216 -6.93 12.33 12.10
CA LEU A 216 -5.82 11.84 12.92
C LEU A 216 -5.53 12.88 14.01
N THR A 217 -5.70 12.48 15.26
CA THR A 217 -5.42 13.30 16.45
C THR A 217 -4.24 12.73 17.22
N ASP A 218 -3.72 13.47 18.20
CA ASP A 218 -2.71 12.98 19.15
C ASP A 218 -3.20 11.76 19.98
N SER A 219 -4.51 11.45 19.91
CA SER A 219 -5.17 10.29 20.54
C SER A 219 -5.58 9.19 19.54
N GLY A 220 -5.03 9.20 18.32
CA GLY A 220 -5.33 8.23 17.27
C GLY A 220 -6.38 8.70 16.26
N LEU A 221 -6.83 7.78 15.40
CA LEU A 221 -7.90 8.04 14.42
C LEU A 221 -9.25 8.23 15.13
N GLN A 222 -9.81 9.44 15.04
CA GLN A 222 -11.12 9.78 15.59
C GLN A 222 -12.08 10.18 14.46
N PRO A 223 -13.40 9.97 14.61
CA PRO A 223 -14.38 10.60 13.74
C PRO A 223 -14.34 12.13 13.88
N GLU A 224 -14.45 12.87 12.77
CA GLU A 224 -14.75 14.31 12.81
C GLU A 224 -16.15 14.49 13.40
N ASP A 225 -16.23 15.22 14.50
CA ASP A 225 -17.51 15.62 15.08
C ASP A 225 -18.27 16.51 14.08
N GLY A 226 -19.37 15.97 13.53
CA GLY A 226 -20.34 16.73 12.74
C GLY A 226 -20.80 16.07 11.45
N VAL A 227 -21.88 15.28 11.54
CA VAL A 227 -22.89 15.12 10.49
C VAL A 227 -24.26 15.35 11.12
#